data_AF-A0A9W8BIX2-F1
#
_entry.id   AF-A0A9W8BIX2-F1
#
_cell.length_a   1.000
_cell.length_b   1.000
_cell.length_c   1.000
_cell.angle_alpha   90.00
_cell.angle_beta   90.00
_cell.angle_gamma   90.00
#
_symmetry.space_group_name_H-M   'P 1'
#
loop_
_entity.id
_entity.type
_entity.pdbx_description
1 polymer ?
#
loop_
_entity_poly.entity_id
_entity_poly.type
_entity_poly.pdbx_seq_one_letter_code
_entity_poly.pdbx_strand_id
1 'polypeptide(L)'
;MSFWNSTKKTVSKAGSGLRGGIVGGSGGALASSDPEFNEQEQRYRNLERRAMRLLQETKDYRGSIAGMTTAQRALATNLTAFLLDVQRPQDYQAAYRQAATNIDQTSQVQFDEVYVHTVLEPMAQYCGYLPEFNKAIKKRKALHDDLEKARKTLAKEQGKAAEDPMGVERAEQDVQYAESAYNALNAALIREIPKLINSRVYVVDPCFEAFVKSQLQFFKDSLQQMDSVTRFVPSQDGSGASDDDRILNERVVGVMNQVRGLRICSFNM
;
A
#
# COMPACT_ATOMS: atom_id res chain seq x y z
N MET A 1 -11.65 10.53 -17.95
CA MET A 1 -11.99 9.12 -18.31
C MET A 1 -11.95 8.80 -19.82
N SER A 2 -11.34 9.58 -20.74
CA SER A 2 -11.45 9.26 -22.20
C SER A 2 -10.17 8.87 -22.96
N PHE A 3 -8.96 9.07 -22.43
CA PHE A 3 -7.73 8.79 -23.20
C PHE A 3 -7.43 7.28 -23.33
N TRP A 4 -7.53 6.52 -22.24
CA TRP A 4 -7.25 5.08 -22.21
C TRP A 4 -8.19 4.25 -23.08
N ASN A 5 -9.45 4.67 -23.24
CA ASN A 5 -10.38 4.01 -24.15
C ASN A 5 -10.02 4.25 -25.63
N SER A 6 -9.37 5.37 -25.94
CA SER A 6 -8.93 5.70 -27.29
C SER A 6 -7.68 4.90 -27.69
N THR A 7 -6.68 4.81 -26.81
CA THR A 7 -5.50 3.94 -27.01
C THR A 7 -5.86 2.45 -27.00
N LYS A 8 -6.83 2.03 -26.18
CA LYS A 8 -7.34 0.65 -26.21
C LYS A 8 -8.03 0.32 -27.54
N LYS A 9 -8.79 1.26 -28.13
CA LYS A 9 -9.46 1.07 -29.44
C LYS A 9 -8.46 0.99 -30.60
N THR A 10 -7.45 1.86 -30.65
CA THR A 10 -6.43 1.83 -31.71
C THR A 10 -5.62 0.53 -31.67
N VAL A 11 -5.24 0.05 -30.48
CA VAL A 11 -4.41 -1.15 -30.37
C VAL A 11 -5.22 -2.46 -30.30
N SER A 12 -6.51 -2.43 -29.96
CA SER A 12 -7.38 -3.63 -30.06
C SER A 12 -7.76 -3.94 -31.51
N LYS A 13 -7.79 -2.93 -32.39
CA LYS A 13 -7.97 -3.12 -33.84
C LYS A 13 -6.69 -3.70 -34.49
N ALA A 14 -5.52 -3.41 -33.91
CA ALA A 14 -4.21 -3.91 -34.32
C ALA A 14 -3.89 -5.35 -33.84
N GLY A 15 -4.56 -5.84 -32.79
CA GLY A 15 -4.24 -7.11 -32.14
C GLY A 15 -4.95 -8.36 -32.70
N SER A 16 -5.81 -8.22 -33.70
CA SER A 16 -6.66 -9.33 -34.18
C SER A 16 -6.07 -10.13 -35.36
N GLY A 17 -4.88 -9.79 -35.86
CA GLY A 17 -4.31 -10.38 -37.08
C GLY A 17 -3.08 -11.27 -36.91
N LEU A 18 -2.43 -11.31 -35.74
CA LEU A 18 -1.14 -11.98 -35.57
C LEU A 18 -1.21 -13.01 -34.45
N ARG A 19 -1.82 -14.16 -34.75
CA ARG A 19 -1.71 -15.39 -33.95
C ARG A 19 -1.30 -16.54 -34.87
N GLY A 20 0.01 -16.77 -34.96
CA GLY A 20 0.57 -17.92 -35.64
C GLY A 20 2.07 -18.06 -35.38
N GLY A 21 2.46 -19.15 -34.71
CA GLY A 21 3.80 -19.73 -34.82
C GLY A 21 4.90 -19.19 -33.90
N ILE A 22 5.15 -19.89 -32.79
CA ILE A 22 6.44 -19.93 -32.08
C ILE A 22 7.41 -20.77 -32.90
N VAL A 23 8.65 -20.33 -33.15
CA VAL A 23 9.90 -21.15 -33.06
C VAL A 23 11.10 -20.21 -32.85
N GLY A 24 11.97 -20.58 -31.91
CA GLY A 24 13.17 -19.85 -31.50
C GLY A 24 14.35 -19.90 -32.47
N GLY A 25 15.40 -19.16 -32.13
CA GLY A 25 16.66 -19.12 -32.86
C GLY A 25 17.48 -17.88 -32.49
N SER A 26 18.48 -18.10 -31.64
CA SER A 26 19.54 -17.17 -31.25
C SER A 26 20.30 -16.61 -32.45
N GLY A 27 20.58 -15.30 -32.41
CA GLY A 27 21.45 -14.62 -33.36
C GLY A 27 21.54 -13.16 -32.95
N GLY A 28 22.72 -12.74 -32.49
CA GLY A 28 22.97 -11.41 -31.96
C GLY A 28 22.65 -10.32 -32.98
N ALA A 29 21.69 -9.48 -32.62
CA ALA A 29 21.54 -8.15 -33.18
C ALA A 29 21.52 -7.21 -31.97
N LEU A 30 22.33 -6.16 -32.05
CA LEU A 30 22.50 -5.12 -31.04
C LEU A 30 21.16 -4.84 -30.37
N ALA A 31 21.04 -5.19 -29.09
CA ALA A 31 19.92 -4.75 -28.29
C ALA A 31 19.87 -3.24 -28.47
N SER A 32 18.83 -2.76 -29.15
CA SER A 32 18.49 -1.34 -29.22
C SER A 32 18.23 -0.94 -27.77
N SER A 33 19.30 -0.59 -27.06
CA SER A 33 19.21 -0.07 -25.72
C SER A 33 18.35 1.16 -25.86
N ASP A 34 17.23 1.18 -25.16
CA ASP A 34 16.37 2.35 -25.02
C ASP A 34 16.63 2.92 -23.62
N PRO A 35 17.75 3.67 -23.40
CA PRO A 35 18.12 4.17 -22.09
C PRO A 35 17.01 5.00 -21.45
N GLU A 36 16.31 5.79 -22.25
CA GLU A 36 15.26 6.69 -21.78
C GLU A 36 14.08 5.91 -21.20
N PHE A 37 13.56 4.91 -21.94
CA PHE A 37 12.52 4.05 -21.40
C PHE A 37 13.01 3.25 -20.19
N ASN A 38 14.23 2.71 -20.25
CA ASN A 38 14.78 1.88 -19.16
C ASN A 38 14.86 2.66 -17.84
N GLU A 39 15.27 3.93 -17.89
CA GLU A 39 15.25 4.82 -16.73
C GLU A 39 13.82 5.01 -16.20
N GLN A 40 12.85 5.30 -17.08
CA GLN A 40 11.46 5.48 -16.66
C GLN A 40 10.85 4.20 -16.09
N GLU A 41 11.11 3.03 -16.68
CA GLU A 41 10.67 1.75 -16.13
C GLU A 41 11.27 1.52 -14.74
N GLN A 42 12.58 1.75 -14.55
CA GLN A 42 13.22 1.58 -13.25
C GLN A 42 12.57 2.48 -12.17
N ARG A 43 12.31 3.75 -12.50
CA ARG A 43 11.63 4.69 -11.61
C ARG A 43 10.20 4.24 -11.30
N TYR A 44 9.47 3.76 -12.31
CA TYR A 44 8.13 3.21 -12.15
C TYR A 44 8.12 1.97 -11.23
N ARG A 45 9.05 1.02 -11.41
CA ARG A 45 9.14 -0.18 -10.55
C ARG A 45 9.44 0.16 -9.10
N ASN A 46 10.27 1.18 -8.88
CA ASN A 46 10.57 1.69 -7.54
C ASN A 46 9.31 2.29 -6.89
N LEU A 47 8.60 3.15 -7.63
CA LEU A 47 7.32 3.72 -7.19
C LEU A 47 6.31 2.62 -6.88
N GLU A 48 6.11 1.66 -7.79
CA GLU A 48 5.14 0.57 -7.66
C GLU A 48 5.36 -0.20 -6.36
N ARG A 49 6.60 -0.64 -6.11
CA ARG A 49 6.93 -1.40 -4.90
C ARG A 49 6.65 -0.59 -3.63
N ARG A 50 7.04 0.68 -3.61
CA ARG A 50 6.86 1.56 -2.44
C ARG A 50 5.40 1.91 -2.20
N ALA A 51 4.65 2.24 -3.26
CA ALA A 51 3.24 2.60 -3.16
C ALA A 51 2.38 1.40 -2.72
N MET A 52 2.63 0.21 -3.27
CA MET A 52 1.93 -1.00 -2.85
C MET A 52 2.25 -1.39 -1.41
N ARG A 53 3.52 -1.24 -0.99
CA ARG A 53 3.92 -1.44 0.41
C ARG A 53 3.22 -0.44 1.33
N LEU A 54 3.20 0.85 0.97
CA LEU A 54 2.53 1.89 1.75
C LEU A 54 1.03 1.64 1.87
N LEU A 55 0.37 1.18 0.79
CA LEU A 55 -1.04 0.79 0.85
C LEU A 55 -1.28 -0.38 1.82
N GLN A 56 -0.36 -1.35 1.85
CA GLN A 56 -0.45 -2.46 2.80
C GLN A 56 -0.27 -1.95 4.25
N GLU A 57 0.77 -1.16 4.51
CA GLU A 57 1.03 -0.58 5.83
C GLU A 57 -0.15 0.29 6.31
N THR A 58 -0.81 1.02 5.41
CA THR A 58 -2.02 1.81 5.71
C THR A 58 -3.19 0.94 6.18
N LYS A 59 -3.37 -0.24 5.57
CA LYS A 59 -4.40 -1.21 5.97
C LYS A 59 -4.06 -1.87 7.31
N ASP A 60 -2.80 -2.27 7.47
CA ASP A 60 -2.33 -2.93 8.68
C ASP A 60 -2.39 -1.99 9.89
N TYR A 61 -2.08 -0.71 9.70
CA TYR A 61 -2.22 0.31 10.75
C TYR A 61 -3.67 0.45 11.24
N ARG A 62 -4.64 0.54 10.31
CA ARG A 62 -6.07 0.57 10.65
C ARG A 62 -6.48 -0.67 11.46
N GLY A 63 -6.05 -1.85 11.02
CA GLY A 63 -6.26 -3.10 11.74
C GLY A 63 -5.63 -3.11 13.13
N SER A 64 -4.44 -2.51 13.28
CA SER A 64 -3.75 -2.40 14.56
C SER A 64 -4.51 -1.51 15.56
N ILE A 65 -5.09 -0.39 15.11
CA ILE A 65 -5.92 0.47 15.97
C ILE A 65 -7.17 -0.27 16.44
N ALA A 66 -7.88 -0.96 15.53
CA ALA A 66 -9.05 -1.76 15.90
C ALA A 66 -8.71 -2.89 16.89
N GLY A 67 -7.60 -3.59 16.65
CA GLY A 67 -7.10 -4.63 17.55
C GLY A 67 -6.74 -4.09 18.93
N MET A 68 -6.09 -2.92 18.98
CA MET A 68 -5.74 -2.24 20.23
C MET A 68 -6.96 -1.87 21.05
N THR A 69 -7.99 -1.24 20.46
CA THR A 69 -9.19 -0.83 21.21
C THR A 69 -10.01 -2.04 21.68
N THR A 70 -10.11 -3.07 20.85
CA THR A 70 -10.77 -4.33 21.22
C THR A 70 -10.06 -4.98 22.41
N ALA A 71 -8.73 -5.06 22.37
CA ALA A 71 -7.94 -5.62 23.47
C ALA A 71 -8.07 -4.78 24.75
N GLN A 72 -8.07 -3.45 24.64
CA GLN A 72 -8.26 -2.54 25.76
C GLN A 72 -9.63 -2.73 26.43
N ARG A 73 -10.69 -2.88 25.63
CA ARG A 73 -12.04 -3.17 26.14
C ARG A 73 -12.13 -4.53 26.81
N ALA A 74 -11.51 -5.56 26.22
CA ALA A 74 -11.46 -6.90 26.81
C ALA A 74 -10.75 -6.88 28.16
N LEU A 75 -9.60 -6.19 28.25
CA LEU A 75 -8.90 -5.97 29.52
C LEU A 75 -9.79 -5.28 30.55
N ALA A 76 -10.47 -4.20 30.17
CA ALA A 76 -11.36 -3.49 31.09
C ALA A 76 -12.52 -4.37 31.59
N THR A 77 -13.10 -5.19 30.71
CA THR A 77 -14.16 -6.14 31.07
C THR A 77 -13.67 -7.23 32.02
N ASN A 78 -12.49 -7.79 31.76
CA ASN A 78 -11.88 -8.80 32.63
C ASN A 78 -11.52 -8.22 34.00
N LEU A 79 -10.97 -7.01 34.05
CA LEU A 79 -10.66 -6.32 35.31
C LEU A 79 -11.91 -6.13 36.17
N THR A 80 -13.04 -5.71 35.58
CA THR A 80 -14.31 -5.63 36.30
C THR A 80 -14.75 -6.99 36.83
N ALA A 81 -14.61 -8.08 36.05
CA ALA A 81 -15.04 -9.41 36.46
C ALA A 81 -14.21 -9.99 37.63
N PHE A 82 -12.88 -9.80 37.64
CA PHE A 82 -12.00 -10.31 38.69
C PHE A 82 -12.21 -9.64 40.05
N LEU A 83 -12.72 -8.41 40.07
CA LEU A 83 -12.79 -7.59 41.28
C LEU A 83 -14.19 -7.55 41.90
N LEU A 84 -15.14 -8.34 41.37
CA LEU A 84 -16.50 -8.47 41.91
C LEU A 84 -16.51 -9.00 43.36
N ASP A 85 -15.52 -9.82 43.74
CA ASP A 85 -15.43 -10.45 45.07
C ASP A 85 -14.74 -9.56 46.13
N VAL A 86 -14.19 -8.40 45.73
CA VAL A 86 -13.49 -7.48 46.64
C VAL A 86 -14.45 -6.37 47.05
N GLN A 87 -14.61 -6.14 48.36
CA GLN A 87 -15.41 -5.03 48.94
C GLN A 87 -14.78 -3.63 48.69
N ARG A 88 -14.26 -3.38 47.49
CA ARG A 88 -13.69 -2.08 47.09
C ARG A 88 -14.70 -1.24 46.30
N PRO A 89 -14.52 0.09 46.24
CA PRO A 89 -15.39 0.96 45.45
C PRO A 89 -15.41 0.52 43.97
N GLN A 90 -16.58 0.13 43.47
CA GLN A 90 -16.77 -0.39 42.11
C GLN A 90 -16.78 0.73 41.05
N ASP A 91 -16.89 1.99 41.48
CA ASP A 91 -17.16 3.14 40.62
C ASP A 91 -16.04 3.39 39.60
N TYR A 92 -14.77 3.25 39.99
CA TYR A 92 -13.64 3.46 39.08
C TYR A 92 -13.51 2.36 38.01
N GLN A 93 -13.87 1.12 38.35
CA GLN A 93 -13.80 -0.02 37.43
C GLN A 93 -14.92 0.05 36.40
N ALA A 94 -16.13 0.40 36.85
CA ALA A 94 -17.26 0.65 35.97
C ALA A 94 -16.97 1.83 35.03
N ALA A 95 -16.43 2.93 35.55
CA ALA A 95 -16.01 4.08 34.75
C ALA A 95 -14.92 3.72 33.72
N TYR A 96 -13.90 2.95 34.11
CA TYR A 96 -12.85 2.48 33.20
C TYR A 96 -13.41 1.58 32.09
N ARG A 97 -14.29 0.63 32.44
CA ARG A 97 -14.95 -0.25 31.46
C ARG A 97 -15.81 0.54 30.49
N GLN A 98 -16.54 1.55 30.98
CA GLN A 98 -17.32 2.44 30.13
C GLN A 98 -16.42 3.25 29.20
N ALA A 99 -15.36 3.87 29.71
CA ALA A 99 -14.40 4.64 28.91
C ALA A 99 -13.75 3.76 27.82
N ALA A 100 -13.28 2.55 28.17
CA ALA A 100 -12.72 1.62 27.21
C ALA A 100 -13.75 1.15 26.16
N THR A 101 -15.02 1.00 26.55
CA THR A 101 -16.12 0.69 25.62
C THR A 101 -16.40 1.85 24.67
N ASN A 102 -16.39 3.10 25.15
CA ASN A 102 -16.57 4.30 24.31
C ASN A 102 -15.40 4.49 23.34
N ILE A 103 -14.17 4.20 23.77
CA ILE A 103 -13.00 4.23 22.88
C ILE A 103 -13.17 3.22 21.73
N ASP A 104 -13.59 2.00 22.04
CA ASP A 104 -13.78 0.92 21.07
C ASP A 104 -15.00 1.10 20.15
N GLN A 105 -16.15 1.53 20.70
CA GLN A 105 -17.41 1.58 19.94
C GLN A 105 -17.74 2.95 19.36
N THR A 106 -17.06 4.01 19.79
CA THR A 106 -17.33 5.37 19.33
C THR A 106 -16.09 6.02 18.73
N SER A 107 -15.01 6.15 19.52
CA SER A 107 -13.80 6.86 19.05
C SER A 107 -13.11 6.11 17.90
N GLN A 108 -13.01 4.78 18.00
CA GLN A 108 -12.44 3.94 16.96
C GLN A 108 -13.28 3.96 15.69
N VAL A 109 -14.61 3.90 15.80
CA VAL A 109 -15.52 3.92 14.64
C VAL A 109 -15.43 5.24 13.89
N GLN A 110 -15.40 6.37 14.61
CA GLN A 110 -15.23 7.70 14.01
C GLN A 110 -13.85 7.84 13.35
N PHE A 111 -12.80 7.39 14.03
CA PHE A 111 -11.45 7.33 13.44
C PHE A 111 -11.45 6.50 12.16
N ASP A 112 -12.11 5.34 12.17
CA ASP A 112 -12.15 4.41 11.05
C ASP A 112 -12.77 5.04 9.80
N GLU A 113 -13.93 5.69 9.96
CA GLU A 113 -14.64 6.38 8.88
C GLU A 113 -13.76 7.47 8.24
N VAL A 114 -13.16 8.34 9.06
CA VAL A 114 -12.29 9.42 8.58
C VAL A 114 -11.04 8.85 7.90
N TYR A 115 -10.40 7.85 8.51
CA TYR A 115 -9.18 7.25 8.00
C TYR A 115 -9.39 6.54 6.67
N VAL A 116 -10.50 5.82 6.52
CA VAL A 116 -10.85 5.14 5.28
C VAL A 116 -10.97 6.14 4.14
N HIS A 117 -11.75 7.20 4.32
CA HIS A 117 -12.01 8.18 3.26
C HIS A 117 -10.82 9.09 2.94
N THR A 118 -10.00 9.43 3.94
CA THR A 118 -8.94 10.44 3.77
C THR A 118 -7.55 9.86 3.54
N VAL A 119 -7.32 8.58 3.87
CA VAL A 119 -6.01 7.92 3.73
C VAL A 119 -6.12 6.66 2.86
N LEU A 120 -7.01 5.73 3.22
CA LEU A 120 -7.04 4.41 2.58
C LEU A 120 -7.57 4.46 1.14
N GLU A 121 -8.71 5.09 0.91
CA GLU A 121 -9.35 5.18 -0.41
C GLU A 121 -8.47 5.92 -1.43
N PRO A 122 -7.89 7.11 -1.14
CA PRO A 122 -7.04 7.79 -2.11
C PRO A 122 -5.77 6.98 -2.43
N MET A 123 -5.16 6.34 -1.44
CA MET A 123 -4.02 5.44 -1.66
C MET A 123 -4.40 4.22 -2.51
N ALA A 124 -5.55 3.60 -2.23
CA ALA A 124 -6.06 2.47 -3.01
C ALA A 124 -6.35 2.87 -4.46
N GLN A 125 -6.97 4.02 -4.67
CA GLN A 125 -7.27 4.56 -5.99
C GLN A 125 -5.97 4.82 -6.78
N TYR A 126 -4.98 5.46 -6.17
CA TYR A 126 -3.68 5.71 -6.78
C TYR A 126 -2.97 4.42 -7.19
N CYS A 127 -2.89 3.45 -6.27
CA CYS A 127 -2.32 2.13 -6.56
C CYS A 127 -3.14 1.36 -7.62
N GLY A 128 -4.43 1.64 -7.75
CA GLY A 128 -5.31 1.05 -8.76
C GLY A 128 -4.93 1.39 -10.20
N TYR A 129 -4.16 2.45 -10.45
CA TYR A 129 -3.65 2.78 -11.78
C TYR A 129 -2.42 1.95 -12.18
N LEU A 130 -1.63 1.47 -11.22
CA LEU A 130 -0.35 0.77 -11.48
C LEU A 130 -0.52 -0.48 -12.37
N PRO A 131 -1.54 -1.36 -12.17
CA PRO A 131 -1.72 -2.52 -13.03
C PRO A 131 -1.89 -2.20 -14.53
N GLU A 132 -2.43 -1.03 -14.88
CA GLU A 132 -2.57 -0.63 -16.29
C GLU A 132 -1.21 -0.28 -16.91
N PHE A 133 -0.32 0.36 -16.15
CA PHE A 133 1.06 0.61 -16.59
C PHE A 133 1.84 -0.71 -16.73
N ASN A 134 1.65 -1.67 -15.83
CA ASN A 134 2.23 -3.01 -15.98
C ASN A 134 1.82 -3.70 -17.27
N LYS A 135 0.52 -3.64 -17.61
CA LYS A 135 0.01 -4.19 -18.87
C LYS A 135 0.63 -3.48 -20.07
N ALA A 136 0.74 -2.16 -20.04
CA ALA A 136 1.33 -1.37 -21.11
C ALA A 136 2.83 -1.66 -21.30
N ILE A 137 3.60 -1.77 -20.21
CA ILE A 137 5.03 -2.14 -20.25
C ILE A 137 5.21 -3.56 -20.82
N LYS A 138 4.41 -4.53 -20.36
CA LYS A 138 4.43 -5.90 -20.91
C LYS A 138 4.11 -5.91 -22.41
N LYS A 139 3.15 -5.09 -22.83
CA LYS A 139 2.75 -4.95 -24.23
C LYS A 139 3.84 -4.29 -25.08
N ARG A 140 4.53 -3.26 -24.57
CA ARG A 140 5.69 -2.66 -25.23
C ARG A 140 6.76 -3.72 -25.50
N LYS A 141 7.08 -4.56 -24.51
CA LYS A 141 8.03 -5.66 -24.68
C LYS A 141 7.60 -6.62 -25.79
N ALA A 142 6.32 -7.00 -25.84
CA ALA A 142 5.82 -7.86 -26.92
C ALA A 142 5.94 -7.20 -28.31
N LEU A 143 5.62 -5.90 -28.42
CA LEU A 143 5.77 -5.16 -29.69
C LEU A 143 7.24 -5.03 -30.12
N HIS A 144 8.16 -4.87 -29.16
CA HIS A 144 9.59 -4.90 -29.45
C HIS A 144 10.02 -6.26 -30.00
N ASP A 145 9.59 -7.35 -29.36
CA ASP A 145 9.91 -8.71 -29.82
C ASP A 145 9.34 -8.99 -31.22
N ASP A 146 8.16 -8.46 -31.54
CA ASP A 146 7.55 -8.59 -32.87
C ASP A 146 8.26 -7.74 -33.93
N LEU A 147 8.72 -6.53 -33.59
CA LEU A 147 9.58 -5.72 -34.46
C LEU A 147 10.90 -6.43 -34.79
N GLU A 148 11.54 -7.02 -33.79
CA GLU A 148 12.78 -7.79 -33.98
C GLU A 148 12.56 -9.03 -34.87
N LYS A 149 11.41 -9.70 -34.75
CA LYS A 149 11.05 -10.79 -35.67
C LYS A 149 10.85 -10.27 -37.10
N ALA A 150 10.11 -9.17 -37.29
CA ALA A 150 9.88 -8.57 -38.59
C ALA A 150 11.20 -8.17 -39.27
N ARG A 151 12.13 -7.55 -38.53
CA ARG A 151 13.48 -7.21 -39.01
C ARG A 151 14.27 -8.43 -39.45
N LYS A 152 14.20 -9.53 -38.69
CA LYS A 152 14.84 -10.81 -39.06
C LYS A 152 14.23 -11.41 -40.33
N THR A 153 12.92 -11.30 -40.51
CA THR A 153 12.24 -11.74 -41.74
C THR A 153 12.69 -10.89 -42.93
N LEU A 154 12.69 -9.56 -42.80
CA LEU A 154 13.17 -8.66 -43.85
C LEU A 154 14.62 -8.97 -44.26
N ALA A 155 15.52 -9.17 -43.30
CA ALA A 155 16.90 -9.53 -43.59
C ALA A 155 17.04 -10.86 -44.37
N LYS A 156 16.14 -11.83 -44.15
CA LYS A 156 16.12 -13.09 -44.91
C LYS A 156 15.60 -12.88 -46.34
N GLU A 157 14.52 -12.11 -46.50
CA GLU A 157 13.94 -11.85 -47.83
C GLU A 157 14.85 -10.97 -48.70
N GLN A 158 15.55 -10.02 -48.10
CA GLN A 158 16.57 -9.22 -48.81
C GLN A 158 17.69 -10.08 -49.41
N GLY A 159 18.02 -11.23 -48.80
CA GLY A 159 18.96 -12.20 -49.37
C GLY A 159 18.47 -12.88 -50.66
N LYS A 160 17.17 -12.79 -50.97
CA LYS A 160 16.51 -13.36 -52.15
C LYS A 160 15.94 -12.29 -53.09
N ALA A 161 16.37 -11.03 -52.95
CA ALA A 161 15.76 -9.90 -53.63
C ALA A 161 15.74 -10.01 -55.17
N ALA A 162 16.67 -10.75 -55.77
CA ALA A 162 16.70 -10.99 -57.22
C ALA A 162 15.62 -11.99 -57.69
N GLU A 163 15.17 -12.88 -56.81
CA GLU A 163 14.18 -13.93 -57.10
C GLU A 163 12.76 -13.49 -56.74
N ASP A 164 12.59 -12.77 -55.63
CA ASP A 164 11.28 -12.29 -55.16
C ASP A 164 11.30 -10.82 -54.67
N PRO A 165 11.26 -9.85 -55.59
CA PRO A 165 11.17 -8.43 -55.24
C PRO A 165 9.89 -8.07 -54.48
N MET A 166 8.77 -8.75 -54.74
CA MET A 166 7.49 -8.48 -54.07
C MET A 166 7.49 -8.95 -52.61
N GLY A 167 8.17 -10.06 -52.31
CA GLY A 167 8.36 -10.56 -50.95
C GLY A 167 9.15 -9.59 -50.07
N VAL A 168 10.17 -8.94 -50.65
CA VAL A 168 10.93 -7.87 -49.97
C VAL A 168 10.04 -6.68 -49.64
N GLU A 169 9.27 -6.17 -50.60
CA GLU A 169 8.36 -5.03 -50.37
C GLU A 169 7.34 -5.33 -49.25
N ARG A 170 6.80 -6.54 -49.22
CA ARG A 170 5.88 -6.96 -48.17
C ARG A 170 6.54 -7.01 -46.80
N ALA A 171 7.76 -7.55 -46.71
CA ALA A 171 8.51 -7.59 -45.46
C ALA A 171 8.89 -6.18 -44.96
N GLU A 172 9.16 -5.24 -45.86
CA GLU A 172 9.38 -3.83 -45.52
C GLU A 172 8.12 -3.18 -44.92
N GLN A 173 6.94 -3.44 -45.51
CA GLN A 173 5.66 -2.97 -44.97
C GLN A 173 5.39 -3.54 -43.56
N ASP A 174 5.67 -4.82 -43.34
CA ASP A 174 5.51 -5.47 -42.03
C ASP A 174 6.43 -4.86 -40.96
N VAL A 175 7.69 -4.56 -41.31
CA VAL A 175 8.62 -3.86 -40.42
C VAL A 175 8.12 -2.45 -40.10
N GLN A 176 7.68 -1.69 -41.10
CA GLN A 176 7.17 -0.34 -40.92
C GLN A 176 5.94 -0.31 -40.00
N TYR A 177 5.04 -1.27 -40.15
CA TYR A 177 3.88 -1.42 -39.27
C TYR A 177 4.27 -1.74 -37.82
N ALA A 178 5.17 -2.71 -37.62
CA ALA A 178 5.64 -3.09 -36.29
C ALA A 178 6.39 -1.94 -35.59
N GLU A 179 7.20 -1.21 -36.34
CA GLU A 179 7.97 -0.06 -35.85
C GLU A 179 7.06 1.08 -35.42
N SER A 180 6.05 1.42 -36.23
CA SER A 180 5.03 2.43 -35.89
C SER A 180 4.29 2.07 -34.59
N ALA A 181 3.85 0.81 -34.46
CA ALA A 181 3.14 0.35 -33.27
C ALA A 181 4.02 0.38 -32.00
N TYR A 182 5.27 -0.09 -32.11
CA TYR A 182 6.24 -0.06 -31.00
C TYR A 182 6.54 1.38 -30.58
N ASN A 183 6.92 2.25 -31.52
CA ASN A 183 7.30 3.64 -31.26
C ASN A 183 6.16 4.43 -30.63
N ALA A 184 4.92 4.23 -31.09
CA ALA A 184 3.75 4.88 -30.52
C ALA A 184 3.55 4.53 -29.04
N LEU A 185 3.67 3.25 -28.66
CA LEU A 185 3.54 2.84 -27.26
C LEU A 185 4.75 3.23 -26.42
N ASN A 186 5.95 3.16 -26.99
CA ASN A 186 7.19 3.56 -26.31
C ASN A 186 7.15 5.04 -25.91
N ALA A 187 6.86 5.92 -26.87
CA ALA A 187 6.74 7.36 -26.64
C ALA A 187 5.62 7.68 -25.63
N ALA A 188 4.50 6.96 -25.68
CA ALA A 188 3.43 7.12 -24.70
C ALA A 188 3.92 6.76 -23.28
N LEU A 189 4.63 5.65 -23.10
CA LEU A 189 5.13 5.25 -21.78
C LEU A 189 6.18 6.22 -21.23
N ILE A 190 7.13 6.65 -22.06
CA ILE A 190 8.14 7.67 -21.70
C ILE A 190 7.47 8.96 -21.21
N ARG A 191 6.35 9.37 -21.83
CA ARG A 191 5.61 10.57 -21.44
C ARG A 191 4.71 10.40 -20.21
N GLU A 192 4.04 9.26 -20.07
CA GLU A 192 3.01 9.07 -19.04
C GLU A 192 3.57 8.58 -17.69
N ILE A 193 4.66 7.80 -17.70
CA ILE A 193 5.30 7.33 -16.45
C ILE A 193 5.74 8.50 -15.54
N PRO A 194 6.43 9.55 -16.03
CA PRO A 194 6.79 10.69 -15.21
C PRO A 194 5.58 11.42 -14.61
N LYS A 195 4.47 11.50 -15.34
CA LYS A 195 3.23 12.13 -14.85
C LYS A 195 2.61 11.34 -13.71
N LEU A 196 2.54 10.01 -13.84
CA LEU A 196 2.11 9.13 -12.75
C LEU A 196 3.03 9.28 -11.54
N ILE A 197 4.35 9.30 -11.74
CA ILE A 197 5.30 9.50 -10.65
C ILE A 197 5.06 10.84 -9.96
N ASN A 198 4.89 11.92 -10.72
CA ASN A 198 4.67 13.26 -10.16
C ASN A 198 3.31 13.39 -9.46
N SER A 199 2.29 12.67 -9.89
CA SER A 199 0.99 12.71 -9.22
C SER A 199 1.01 12.17 -7.79
N ARG A 200 2.05 11.40 -7.41
CA ARG A 200 2.26 10.95 -6.03
C ARG A 200 2.23 12.10 -5.02
N VAL A 201 2.75 13.28 -5.37
CA VAL A 201 2.81 14.43 -4.45
C VAL A 201 1.40 14.86 -4.05
N TYR A 202 0.48 14.91 -5.02
CA TYR A 202 -0.90 15.34 -4.81
C TYR A 202 -1.78 14.29 -4.11
N VAL A 203 -1.30 13.05 -3.97
CA VAL A 203 -2.04 11.98 -3.28
C VAL A 203 -1.39 11.69 -1.93
N VAL A 204 -0.09 11.43 -1.92
CA VAL A 204 0.64 10.95 -0.75
C VAL A 204 0.75 12.06 0.31
N ASP A 205 1.04 13.31 -0.07
CA ASP A 205 1.21 14.38 0.92
C ASP A 205 -0.10 14.66 1.68
N PRO A 206 -1.27 14.83 1.02
CA PRO A 206 -2.54 14.97 1.71
C PRO A 206 -2.92 13.73 2.55
N CYS A 207 -2.62 12.51 2.07
CA CYS A 207 -2.84 11.29 2.84
C CYS A 207 -2.02 11.27 4.14
N PHE A 208 -0.75 11.66 4.10
CA PHE A 208 0.08 11.72 5.31
C PHE A 208 -0.36 12.82 6.27
N GLU A 209 -0.79 13.97 5.75
CA GLU A 209 -1.36 15.03 6.57
C GLU A 209 -2.65 14.56 7.27
N ALA A 210 -3.57 13.94 6.51
CA ALA A 210 -4.81 13.39 7.04
C ALA A 210 -4.55 12.25 8.04
N PHE A 211 -3.55 11.42 7.79
CA PHE A 211 -3.10 10.37 8.69
C PHE A 211 -2.73 10.94 10.06
N VAL A 212 -1.83 11.92 10.10
CA VAL A 212 -1.38 12.54 11.37
C VAL A 212 -2.54 13.23 12.08
N LYS A 213 -3.41 13.93 11.35
CA LYS A 213 -4.60 14.57 11.93
C LYS A 213 -5.58 13.55 12.52
N SER A 214 -5.81 12.43 11.83
CA SER A 214 -6.68 11.36 12.31
C SER A 214 -6.11 10.71 13.58
N GLN A 215 -4.80 10.48 13.63
CA GLN A 215 -4.13 10.00 14.84
C GLN A 215 -4.32 10.96 16.01
N LEU A 216 -4.03 12.25 15.80
CA LEU A 216 -4.14 13.27 16.83
C LEU A 216 -5.56 13.34 17.40
N GLN A 217 -6.56 13.32 16.52
CA GLN A 217 -7.96 13.35 16.93
C GLN A 217 -8.32 12.11 17.76
N PHE A 218 -8.02 10.91 17.26
CA PHE A 218 -8.30 9.65 17.96
C PHE A 218 -7.67 9.59 19.36
N PHE A 219 -6.40 9.99 19.49
CA PHE A 219 -5.73 9.97 20.79
C PHE A 219 -6.23 11.04 21.74
N LYS A 220 -6.63 12.22 21.24
CA LYS A 220 -7.28 13.24 22.07
C LYS A 220 -8.62 12.76 22.61
N ASP A 221 -9.45 12.18 21.75
CA ASP A 221 -10.77 11.66 22.16
C ASP A 221 -10.61 10.52 23.17
N SER A 222 -9.64 9.62 22.93
CA SER A 222 -9.32 8.53 23.84
C SER A 222 -8.82 9.03 25.20
N LEU A 223 -8.00 10.08 25.21
CA LEU A 223 -7.53 10.70 26.45
C LEU A 223 -8.69 11.33 27.23
N GLN A 224 -9.61 12.02 26.56
CA GLN A 224 -10.80 12.59 27.21
C GLN A 224 -11.69 11.52 27.86
N GLN A 225 -11.86 10.36 27.20
CA GLN A 225 -12.55 9.22 27.80
C GLN A 225 -11.84 8.75 29.07
N MET A 226 -10.51 8.68 29.06
CA MET A 226 -9.72 8.27 30.23
C MET A 226 -9.71 9.30 31.36
N ASP A 227 -9.67 10.60 31.06
CA ASP A 227 -9.71 11.67 32.06
C ASP A 227 -11.01 11.65 32.88
N SER A 228 -12.10 11.17 32.29
CA SER A 228 -13.37 10.94 33.00
C SER A 228 -13.24 9.90 34.12
N VAL A 229 -12.33 8.93 33.95
CA VAL A 229 -12.05 7.86 34.94
C VAL A 229 -11.26 8.42 36.12
N THR A 230 -10.34 9.36 35.89
CA THR A 230 -9.45 9.94 36.91
C THR A 230 -10.22 10.49 38.12
N ARG A 231 -11.45 10.98 37.92
CA ARG A 231 -12.31 11.48 39.01
C ARG A 231 -12.72 10.40 40.02
N PHE A 232 -12.70 9.15 39.60
CA PHE A 232 -13.06 7.99 40.42
C PHE A 232 -11.83 7.26 40.98
N VAL A 233 -10.63 7.60 40.50
CA VAL A 233 -9.38 7.01 41.00
C VAL A 233 -9.02 7.68 42.33
N PRO A 234 -8.85 6.91 43.42
CA PRO A 234 -8.41 7.48 44.70
C PRO A 234 -7.06 8.18 44.55
N SER A 235 -6.89 9.32 45.24
CA SER A 235 -5.60 10.01 45.32
C SER A 235 -4.53 9.07 45.89
N GLN A 236 -3.43 8.89 45.17
CA GLN A 236 -2.28 8.10 45.66
C GLN A 236 -1.44 8.84 46.71
N ASP A 237 -1.79 10.09 47.00
CA ASP A 237 -1.19 10.86 48.07
C ASP A 237 -1.57 10.17 49.38
N GLY A 238 -0.59 9.54 50.04
CA GLY A 238 -0.75 8.61 51.16
C GLY A 238 -1.38 9.17 52.44
N SER A 239 -2.09 10.29 52.38
CA SER A 239 -2.86 10.86 53.48
C SER A 239 -4.20 10.16 53.76
N GLY A 240 -4.61 9.19 52.92
CA GLY A 240 -5.86 8.43 53.09
C GLY A 240 -5.81 6.95 52.71
N ALA A 241 -4.65 6.40 52.36
CA ALA A 241 -4.51 4.99 52.03
C ALA A 241 -4.54 4.15 53.32
N SER A 242 -5.42 3.14 53.38
CA SER A 242 -5.38 2.15 54.46
C SER A 242 -4.04 1.39 54.40
N ASP A 243 -3.59 0.82 55.53
CA ASP A 243 -2.37 -0.01 55.55
C ASP A 243 -2.43 -1.14 54.50
N ASP A 244 -3.63 -1.66 54.22
CA ASP A 244 -3.89 -2.64 53.17
C ASP A 244 -3.54 -2.13 51.77
N ASP A 245 -3.89 -0.88 51.42
CA ASP A 245 -3.57 -0.29 50.12
C ASP A 245 -2.05 -0.10 49.96
N ARG A 246 -1.34 0.24 51.05
CA ARG A 246 0.13 0.37 51.03
C ARG A 246 0.81 -0.98 50.80
N ILE A 247 0.35 -2.02 51.49
CA ILE A 247 0.83 -3.40 51.32
C ILE A 247 0.52 -3.91 49.91
N LEU A 248 -0.66 -3.60 49.37
CA LEU A 248 -1.02 -3.95 48.00
C LEU A 248 -0.10 -3.27 46.98
N ASN A 249 0.22 -2.00 47.20
CA ASN A 249 1.09 -1.23 46.31
C ASN A 249 2.51 -1.81 46.30
N GLU A 250 3.06 -2.19 47.46
CA GLU A 250 4.35 -2.88 47.56
C GLU A 250 4.32 -4.24 46.82
N ARG A 251 3.23 -5.01 46.95
CA ARG A 251 3.05 -6.28 46.21
C ARG A 251 2.96 -6.06 44.70
N VAL A 252 2.22 -5.05 44.25
CA VAL A 252 2.10 -4.70 42.82
C VAL A 252 3.45 -4.28 42.25
N VAL A 253 4.23 -3.48 42.98
CA VAL A 253 5.61 -3.12 42.60
C VAL A 253 6.49 -4.37 42.51
N GLY A 254 6.36 -5.30 43.46
CA GLY A 254 7.06 -6.59 43.43
C GLY A 254 6.72 -7.42 42.19
N VAL A 255 5.44 -7.57 41.86
CA VAL A 255 4.97 -8.30 40.67
C VAL A 255 5.41 -7.59 39.39
N MET A 256 5.32 -6.25 39.32
CA MET A 256 5.81 -5.48 38.17
C MET A 256 7.32 -5.66 37.96
N ASN A 257 8.11 -5.77 39.03
CA ASN A 257 9.53 -6.07 38.93
C ASN A 257 9.79 -7.50 38.45
N GLN A 258 8.98 -8.48 38.89
CA GLN A 258 9.04 -9.85 38.36
C GLN A 258 8.67 -9.89 36.87
N VAL A 259 7.61 -9.19 36.45
CA VAL A 259 7.20 -9.07 35.04
C VAL A 259 8.28 -8.37 34.20
N ARG A 260 8.94 -7.35 34.74
CA ARG A 260 10.12 -6.72 34.11
C ARG A 260 11.31 -7.70 34.01
N GLY A 261 11.49 -8.56 35.01
CA GLY A 261 12.50 -9.62 35.02
C GLY A 261 12.21 -10.78 34.06
N LEU A 262 10.94 -10.97 33.68
CA LEU A 262 10.50 -11.94 32.66
C LEU A 262 10.70 -11.44 31.22
N ARG A 263 11.32 -10.28 31.01
CA ARG A 263 11.73 -9.83 29.67
C ARG A 263 12.83 -10.73 29.11
N ILE A 264 12.43 -11.69 28.28
CA ILE A 264 13.31 -12.55 27.45
C ILE A 264 13.95 -11.77 26.27
N CYS A 265 13.71 -10.46 26.15
CA CYS A 265 14.44 -9.62 25.20
C CYS A 265 15.45 -8.74 25.93
N SER A 266 16.67 -9.25 26.10
CA SER A 266 17.86 -8.42 26.11
C SER A 266 17.93 -7.67 24.78
N PHE A 267 17.43 -6.44 24.73
CA PHE A 267 17.92 -5.46 23.77
C PHE A 267 19.33 -5.09 24.25
N ASN A 268 20.33 -5.88 23.86
CA ASN A 268 21.70 -5.40 23.82
C ASN A 268 21.78 -4.43 22.65
N MET A 269 21.90 -3.14 22.97
CA MET A 269 22.62 -2.20 22.10
C MET A 269 24.11 -2.54 22.13
#